data_AF-A0A963EGJ5-F1
#
_entry.id   AF-A0A963EGJ5-F1
#
_cell.length_a   1.000
_cell.length_b   1.000
_cell.length_c   1.000
_cell.angle_alpha   90.00
_cell.angle_beta   90.00
_cell.angle_gamma   90.00
#
_symmetry.space_group_name_H-M   'P 1'
#
loop_
_entity.id
_entity.type
_entity.pdbx_description
1 polymer ?
#
loop_
_entity_poly.entity_id
_entity_poly.type
_entity_poly.pdbx_seq_one_letter_code
_entity_poly.pdbx_strand_id
1 'polypeptide(L)' 'RPKIGQVRVVQDVGENVELLHLAENREAAELWLVRNGYSRARLEEITADEAGADAVEGRAAA' A
#
# COMPACT_ATOMS: atom_id res chain seq x y z
N ARG A 1 -6.31 1.65 9.32
CA ARG A 1 -6.84 1.92 7.97
C ARG A 1 -6.01 3.01 7.31
N PRO A 2 -5.38 2.71 6.15
CA PRO A 2 -4.83 3.72 5.28
C PRO A 2 -5.89 4.78 4.93
N LYS A 3 -5.46 6.03 4.75
CA LYS A 3 -6.30 7.17 4.41
C LYS A 3 -6.34 7.36 2.90
N ILE A 4 -7.46 7.88 2.41
CA ILE A 4 -7.60 8.31 1.00
C ILE A 4 -6.45 9.26 0.66
N GLY A 5 -5.86 9.06 -0.51
CA GLY A 5 -4.72 9.84 -1.02
C GLY A 5 -3.35 9.37 -0.53
N GLN A 6 -3.28 8.45 0.45
CA GLN A 6 -2.04 7.72 0.72
C GLN A 6 -1.71 6.79 -0.43
N VAL A 7 -0.45 6.35 -0.52
CA VAL A 7 0.02 5.47 -1.60
C VAL A 7 0.77 4.29 -1.02
N ARG A 8 0.36 3.07 -1.37
CA ARG A 8 1.09 1.84 -1.09
C ARG A 8 2.16 1.66 -2.14
N VAL A 9 3.37 1.33 -1.68
CA VAL A 9 4.45 0.81 -2.52
C VAL A 9 4.48 -0.69 -2.32
N VAL A 10 4.15 -1.45 -3.35
CA VAL A 10 4.04 -2.91 -3.29
C VAL A 10 4.97 -3.59 -4.29
N GLN A 11 5.30 -4.86 -4.05
CA GLN A 11 6.05 -5.66 -5.01
C GLN A 11 5.53 -7.10 -5.04
N ASP A 12 5.50 -7.68 -6.24
CA ASP A 12 5.17 -9.09 -6.42
C ASP A 12 6.37 -9.97 -5.99
N VAL A 13 6.13 -10.84 -5.01
CA VAL A 13 7.11 -11.79 -4.46
C VAL A 13 6.53 -13.19 -4.55
N GLY A 14 6.90 -13.89 -5.63
CA GLY A 14 6.28 -15.17 -5.98
C GLY A 14 4.81 -14.97 -6.33
N GLU A 15 3.92 -15.66 -5.61
CA GLU A 15 2.47 -15.55 -5.77
C GLU A 15 1.83 -14.50 -4.84
N ASN A 16 2.65 -13.82 -4.02
CA ASN A 16 2.17 -12.84 -3.05
C ASN A 16 2.48 -11.41 -3.50
N VAL A 17 1.72 -10.46 -2.96
CA VAL A 17 2.00 -9.02 -3.05
C VAL A 17 2.44 -8.54 -1.69
N GLU A 18 3.67 -8.04 -1.58
CA GLU A 18 4.22 -7.50 -0.34
C GLU A 18 4.11 -5.98 -0.29
N LEU A 19 3.62 -5.44 0.82
CA LEU A 19 3.65 -4.01 1.11
C LEU A 19 5.04 -3.61 1.60
N LEU A 20 5.76 -2.81 0.82
CA LEU A 20 7.10 -2.32 1.15
C LEU A 20 7.06 -1.01 1.95
N HIS A 21 6.15 -0.10 1.57
CA HIS A 21 6.02 1.21 2.21
C HIS A 21 4.62 1.80 2.04
N LEU A 22 4.16 2.58 3.02
CA LEU A 22 2.93 3.37 2.94
C LEU A 22 3.29 4.85 3.01
N ALA A 23 3.15 5.56 1.90
CA ALA A 23 3.49 6.97 1.75
C ALA A 23 2.27 7.86 1.94
N GLU A 24 2.50 9.12 2.34
CA GLU A 24 1.44 10.11 2.56
C GLU A 24 0.76 10.56 1.25
N ASN A 25 1.48 10.50 0.14
CA ASN A 25 1.02 10.84 -1.20
C ASN A 25 1.97 10.23 -2.25
N ARG A 26 1.65 10.45 -3.54
CA ARG A 26 2.44 9.95 -4.66
C ARG A 26 3.88 10.47 -4.68
N GLU A 27 4.10 11.74 -4.41
CA GLU A 27 5.44 12.34 -4.43
C GLU A 27 6.35 11.70 -3.36
N ALA A 28 5.82 11.49 -2.15
CA ALA A 28 6.54 10.79 -1.09
C ALA A 28 6.86 9.34 -1.46
N ALA A 29 5.96 8.66 -2.17
CA ALA A 29 6.18 7.29 -2.65
C ALA A 29 7.27 7.22 -3.71
N GLU A 30 7.27 8.14 -4.67
CA GLU A 30 8.27 8.23 -5.74
C GLU A 30 9.67 8.56 -5.16
N LEU A 31 9.75 9.51 -4.22
CA LEU A 31 10.99 9.80 -3.51
C LEU A 31 11.51 8.58 -2.75
N TRP A 32 10.62 7.81 -2.13
CA TRP A 32 10.99 6.57 -1.45
C TRP A 32 11.55 5.54 -2.45
N LEU A 33 10.94 5.37 -3.63
CA LEU A 33 11.45 4.45 -4.66
C LEU A 33 12.86 4.82 -5.13
N VAL A 34 13.09 6.11 -5.42
CA VAL A 34 14.41 6.61 -5.84
C VAL A 34 15.48 6.33 -4.79
N ARG A 35 15.15 6.48 -3.51
CA ARG A 35 16.09 6.26 -2.40
C ARG A 35 16.40 4.79 -2.14
N ASN A 36 15.46 3.89 -2.42
CA ASN A 36 15.58 2.48 -2.03
C ASN A 36 15.89 1.52 -3.21
N GLY A 37 15.77 1.97 -4.47
CA GLY A 37 16.20 1.21 -5.64
C GLY A 37 15.27 0.04 -6.05
N TYR A 38 14.03 0.03 -5.56
CA TYR A 38 13.04 -1.01 -5.90
C TYR A 38 12.43 -0.81 -7.30
N SER A 39 13.16 -1.23 -8.33
CA SER A 39 12.77 -1.05 -9.74
C SER A 39 11.51 -1.81 -10.18
N ARG A 40 11.12 -2.85 -9.43
CA ARG A 40 9.92 -3.67 -9.69
C ARG A 40 8.72 -3.31 -8.81
N ALA A 41 8.87 -2.34 -7.92
CA ALA A 41 7.77 -1.94 -7.07
C ALA A 41 6.72 -1.12 -7.86
N ARG A 42 5.45 -1.30 -7.49
CA ARG A 42 4.27 -0.65 -8.06
C ARG A 42 3.69 0.33 -7.04
N LEU A 43 3.13 1.44 -7.51
CA LEU A 43 2.45 2.43 -6.68
C LEU A 43 0.93 2.25 -6.78
N GLU A 44 0.26 2.09 -5.65
CA GLU A 44 -1.19 1.91 -5.56
C GLU A 44 -1.77 2.98 -4.64
N GLU A 45 -2.59 3.88 -5.19
CA GLU A 45 -3.21 4.96 -4.43
C GLU A 45 -4.44 4.45 -3.68
N ILE A 46 -4.57 4.81 -2.40
CA ILE A 46 -5.76 4.54 -1.60
C ILE A 46 -6.90 5.41 -2.11
N THR A 47 -7.86 4.81 -2.79
CA THR A 47 -9.09 5.49 -3.21
C THR A 47 -10.19 5.37 -2.17
N ALA A 48 -11.24 6.19 -2.30
CA ALA A 48 -12.38 6.20 -1.38
C ALA A 48 -13.09 4.84 -1.31
N ASP A 49 -13.11 4.10 -2.41
CA ASP A 49 -13.77 2.80 -2.53
C ASP A 49 -13.02 1.70 -1.75
N GLU A 50 -11.70 1.83 -1.58
CA GLU A 50 -10.88 0.87 -0.82
C GLU A 50 -10.85 1.14 0.69
N ALA A 51 -11.01 2.40 1.12
CA ALA A 51 -11.00 2.77 2.54
C ALA A 51 -12.18 2.14 3.34
N GLY A 52 -13.22 1.67 2.64
CA GLY A 52 -14.37 0.96 3.19
C GLY A 52 -14.16 -0.55 3.42
N ALA A 53 -13.15 -1.17 2.80
CA ALA A 53 -12.97 -2.63 2.84
C ALA A 53 -12.38 -3.15 4.17
N ASP A 54 -11.73 -2.29 4.96
CA ASP A 54 -11.10 -2.63 6.25
C ASP A 54 -12.14 -2.64 7.42
N ALA A 55 -13.44 -2.72 7.11
CA ALA A 55 -14.57 -2.70 8.06
C ALA A 55 -15.22 -4.04 8.37
N VAL A 56 -14.83 -5.12 7.70
CA VAL A 56 -15.41 -6.44 7.93
C VAL A 56 -14.28 -7.47 7.97
N GLU A 57 -14.34 -8.36 8.97
CA GLU A 57 -13.42 -9.44 9.37
C GLU A 57 -12.22 -9.03 10.24
N GLY A 58 -12.07 -9.52 11.47
CA GLY A 58 -12.83 -10.50 12.23
C GLY A 58 -12.30 -10.58 13.65
N ARG A 59 -13.14 -10.17 14.61
CA ARG A 59 -12.97 -10.52 16.02
C ARG A 59 -13.90 -11.70 16.29
N ALA A 60 -13.40 -12.93 16.13
CA ALA A 60 -13.94 -14.13 16.77
C ALA A 60 -13.00 -15.34 16.55
N ALA A 61 -12.17 -15.63 17.55
CA ALA A 61 -11.73 -16.98 17.88
C ALA A 61 -11.54 -17.03 19.40
N ALA A 62 -12.60 -17.42 20.10
CA ALA A 62 -12.62 -18.06 21.43
C ALA A 62 -14.01 -18.67 21.64
#